data_AF-A0A388TH65-F1
#
_entry.id   AF-A0A388TH65-F1
#
_cell.length_a   1.000
_cell.length_b   1.000
_cell.length_c   1.000
_cell.angle_alpha   90.00
_cell.angle_beta   90.00
_cell.angle_gamma   90.00
#
_symmetry.space_group_name_H-M   'P 1'
#
loop_
_entity.id
_entity.type
_entity.pdbx_description
1 polymer ?
#
loop_
_entity_poly.entity_id
_entity_poly.type
_entity_poly.pdbx_seq_one_letter_code
_entity_poly.pdbx_strand_id
1 'polypeptide(L)' 'MLISVLAWPGLALAPFLPLSDKGKWLYSVSAIAFGQITWNVGLLIGGVEAVAKRQEILAWFKRLRRKPKIQLPDPPK' A
#
# COMPACT_ATOMS: atom_id res chain seq x y z
N MET A 1 -8.04 -10.18 -7.62
CA MET A 1 -6.77 -9.39 -7.62
C MET A 1 -6.92 -7.98 -8.19
N LEU A 2 -7.64 -7.79 -9.32
CA LEU A 2 -7.76 -6.48 -9.99
C LEU A 2 -8.35 -5.37 -9.10
N ILE A 3 -9.39 -5.68 -8.31
CA ILE A 3 -10.07 -4.70 -7.44
C ILE A 3 -9.12 -4.16 -6.35
N SER A 4 -8.23 -5.00 -5.84
CA SER A 4 -7.24 -4.62 -4.83
C SER A 4 -6.15 -3.70 -5.40
N VAL A 5 -5.90 -3.74 -6.71
CA VAL A 5 -4.97 -2.82 -7.39
C VAL A 5 -5.65 -1.48 -7.67
N LEU A 6 -6.97 -1.44 -7.87
CA LEU A 6 -7.75 -0.22 -8.15
C LEU A 6 -8.07 0.63 -6.91
N ALA A 7 -7.98 0.07 -5.70
CA ALA A 7 -8.15 0.84 -4.46
C ALA A 7 -6.97 1.80 -4.17
N TRP A 8 -5.77 1.48 -4.66
CA TRP A 8 -4.55 2.27 -4.43
C TRP A 8 -4.45 3.54 -5.29
N PRO A 9 -4.90 3.56 -6.56
CA PRO A 9 -5.08 4.78 -7.34
C PRO A 9 -5.90 5.84 -6.63
N GLY A 10 -6.95 5.44 -5.89
CA GLY A 10 -7.71 6.37 -5.05
C GLY A 10 -6.79 7.12 -4.08
N LEU A 11 -5.93 6.41 -3.36
CA LEU A 11 -4.96 7.02 -2.43
C LEU A 11 -3.98 7.96 -3.14
N ALA A 12 -3.50 7.59 -4.33
CA ALA A 12 -2.60 8.41 -5.14
C ALA A 12 -3.28 9.69 -5.69
N LEU A 13 -4.61 9.66 -5.84
CA LEU A 13 -5.41 10.81 -6.31
C LEU A 13 -5.76 11.78 -5.17
N ALA A 14 -5.62 11.38 -3.90
CA ALA A 14 -5.96 12.20 -2.73
C ALA A 14 -5.38 13.63 -2.74
N PRO A 15 -4.12 13.89 -3.19
CA PRO A 15 -3.56 15.24 -3.23
C PRO A 15 -4.25 16.17 -4.24
N PHE A 16 -4.78 15.59 -5.32
CA PHE A 16 -5.37 16.30 -6.47
C PHE A 16 -6.87 16.56 -6.29
N LEU A 17 -7.49 16.01 -5.23
CA LEU A 17 -8.89 16.26 -4.95
C LEU A 17 -9.08 17.71 -4.44
N PRO A 18 -10.13 18.42 -4.89
CA PRO A 18 -10.47 19.76 -4.42
C PRO A 18 -11.14 19.72 -3.05
N LEU A 19 -10.47 19.10 -2.07
CA LEU A 19 -10.91 18.94 -0.70
C LEU A 19 -10.03 19.78 0.23
N SER A 20 -10.57 20.17 1.39
CA SER A 20 -9.78 20.74 2.48
C SER A 20 -8.74 19.74 3.01
N ASP A 21 -7.72 20.20 3.73
CA ASP A 21 -6.68 19.32 4.30
C ASP A 21 -7.26 18.19 5.17
N LYS A 22 -8.29 18.51 5.96
CA LYS A 22 -9.04 17.52 6.75
C LYS A 22 -9.79 16.53 5.85
N GLY A 23 -10.37 17.00 4.74
CA GLY A 23 -11.04 16.16 3.75
C GLY A 23 -10.08 15.20 3.04
N LYS A 24 -8.89 15.68 2.65
CA LYS A 24 -7.83 14.86 2.05
C LYS A 24 -7.33 13.79 3.02
N TRP A 25 -7.18 14.13 4.31
CA TRP A 25 -6.81 13.17 5.34
C TRP A 25 -7.89 12.09 5.52
N LEU A 26 -9.16 12.48 5.67
CA LEU A 26 -10.28 11.55 5.84
C LEU A 26 -10.45 10.63 4.62
N TYR A 27 -10.30 11.19 3.41
CA TYR A 27 -10.34 10.43 2.17
C TYR A 27 -9.19 9.41 2.11
N SER A 28 -7.98 9.81 2.49
CA SER A 28 -6.81 8.92 2.50
C SER A 28 -6.99 7.76 3.49
N VAL A 29 -7.46 8.04 4.71
CA VAL A 29 -7.74 7.00 5.70
C VAL A 29 -8.82 6.04 5.20
N SER A 30 -9.90 6.57 4.61
CA SER A 30 -10.98 5.76 4.04
C SER A 30 -10.50 4.88 2.88
N ALA A 31 -9.65 5.40 2.00
CA ALA A 31 -9.08 4.66 0.88
C ALA A 31 -8.14 3.53 1.35
N ILE A 32 -7.34 3.74 2.41
CA ILE A 32 -6.53 2.68 3.03
C ILE A 32 -7.44 1.59 3.62
N ALA A 33 -8.45 1.97 4.40
CA ALA A 33 -9.38 1.04 5.01
C ALA A 33 -10.11 0.21 3.95
N PHE A 34 -10.61 0.86 2.90
CA PHE A 34 -11.27 0.20 1.78
C PHE A 34 -10.32 -0.77 1.06
N GLY A 35 -9.09 -0.32 0.74
CA GLY A 35 -8.07 -1.17 0.13
C GLY A 35 -7.77 -2.43 0.96
N GLN A 36 -7.73 -2.29 2.28
CA GLN A 36 -7.50 -3.42 3.19
C GLN A 36 -8.69 -4.39 3.22
N ILE A 37 -9.92 -3.88 3.25
CA ILE A 37 -11.14 -4.69 3.19
C ILE A 37 -11.19 -5.45 1.87
N THR A 38 -11.01 -4.76 0.73
CA THR A 38 -11.01 -5.37 -0.60
C THR A 38 -9.89 -6.40 -0.74
N TRP A 39 -8.72 -6.15 -0.16
CA TRP A 39 -7.63 -7.12 -0.12
C TRP A 39 -8.04 -8.39 0.62
N ASN A 40 -8.60 -8.27 1.83
CA ASN A 40 -9.01 -9.42 2.64
C ASN A 40 -10.17 -10.20 2.01
N VAL A 41 -11.17 -9.51 1.45
CA VAL A 41 -12.28 -10.13 0.72
C VAL A 41 -11.76 -10.86 -0.52
N GLY A 42 -10.80 -10.27 -1.23
CA GLY A 42 -10.15 -10.93 -2.37
C GLY A 42 -9.42 -12.23 -2.00
N LEU A 43 -8.89 -12.34 -0.78
CA LEU A 43 -8.29 -13.59 -0.28
C LEU A 43 -9.35 -14.64 0.08
N LEU A 44 -10.46 -14.20 0.70
CA LEU A 44 -11.56 -15.11 1.05
C LEU A 44 -12.18 -15.73 -0.21
N ILE A 45 -12.40 -14.92 -1.25
CA ILE A 45 -12.98 -15.39 -2.52
C ILE A 45 -11.94 -16.18 -3.34
N GLY A 46 -10.69 -15.72 -3.37
CA GLY A 46 -9.64 -16.31 -4.21
C GLY A 46 -8.98 -17.57 -3.64
N GLY A 47 -9.35 -17.99 -2.42
CA GLY A 47 -8.88 -19.24 -1.82
C GLY A 47 -7.36 -19.34 -1.67
N VAL A 48 -6.84 -20.57 -1.73
CA VAL A 48 -5.44 -20.89 -1.42
C VAL A 48 -4.45 -20.20 -2.39
N GLU A 49 -4.80 -20.07 -3.67
CA GLU A 49 -3.95 -19.40 -4.66
C GLU A 49 -3.77 -17.90 -4.38
N ALA A 50 -4.83 -17.21 -3.99
CA ALA A 50 -4.75 -15.80 -3.62
C ALA A 50 -3.90 -15.58 -2.36
N VAL A 51 -3.98 -16.51 -1.40
CA VAL A 51 -3.13 -16.50 -0.20
C VAL A 51 -1.66 -16.72 -0.56
N ALA A 52 -1.35 -17.67 -1.44
CA ALA A 52 0.02 -17.91 -1.91
C ALA A 52 0.60 -16.67 -2.62
N LYS A 53 -0.19 -16.02 -3.50
CA LYS A 53 0.23 -14.80 -4.19
C LYS A 53 0.47 -13.64 -3.23
N ARG A 54 -0.33 -13.52 -2.17
CA ARG A 54 -0.09 -12.53 -1.10
C ARG A 54 1.25 -12.75 -0.40
N GLN A 55 1.58 -14.00 -0.06
CA GLN A 55 2.85 -14.30 0.60
C GLN A 55 4.04 -13.95 -0.29
N GLU A 56 3.94 -14.21 -1.59
CA GLU A 56 4.96 -13.83 -2.57
C GLU A 56 5.17 -12.30 -2.61
N ILE A 57 4.08 -11.53 -2.69
CA ILE A 57 4.13 -10.06 -2.69
C ILE A 57 4.74 -9.53 -1.38
N LEU A 58 4.34 -10.08 -0.22
CA LEU A 58 4.90 -9.70 1.07
C LEU A 58 6.39 -10.04 1.17
N ALA A 59 6.81 -11.18 0.64
CA ALA A 59 8.22 -11.59 0.61
C ALA A 59 9.05 -10.65 -0.28
N TRP A 60 8.50 -10.21 -1.42
CA TRP A 60 9.12 -9.22 -2.29
C TRP A 60 9.27 -7.86 -1.59
N PHE A 61 8.23 -7.37 -0.91
CA PHE A 61 8.30 -6.14 -0.11
C PHE A 61 9.34 -6.22 1.01
N LYS A 62 9.42 -7.36 1.73
CA LYS A 62 10.45 -7.58 2.75
C LYS A 62 11.87 -7.52 2.17
N ARG A 63 12.08 -8.04 0.95
CA ARG A 63 13.37 -7.93 0.25
C ARG A 63 13.70 -6.49 -0.09
N LEU A 64 12.74 -5.70 -0.58
CA LEU A 64 12.96 -4.28 -0.87
C LEU A 64 13.30 -3.45 0.38
N ARG A 65 12.64 -3.72 1.52
CA ARG A 65 12.94 -3.05 2.79
C ARG A 65 14.31 -3.40 3.39
N ARG A 66 14.96 -4.48 2.92
CA ARG A 66 16.31 -4.88 3.35
C ARG A 66 17.42 -4.23 2.55
N LYS A 67 17.15 -3.21 1.71
CA LYS A 67 18.23 -2.39 1.14
C LYS A 67 19.06 -1.76 2.28
N PRO A 68 20.40 -1.78 2.17
CA PRO A 68 21.28 -1.40 3.26
C PRO A 68 21.06 0.07 3.64
N LYS A 69 21.16 0.34 4.95
CA LYS A 69 21.33 1.67 5.52
C LYS A 69 22.41 2.38 4.70
N ILE A 70 22.06 3.43 3.97
CA ILE A 70 23.06 4.30 3.33
C ILE A 70 23.89 4.86 4.49
N GLN A 71 25.13 4.37 4.65
CA GLN A 71 26.10 5.03 5.51
C GLN A 71 26.42 6.35 4.83
N LEU A 72 25.86 7.43 5.39
CA LEU A 72 26.30 8.77 5.03
C LEU A 72 27.75 8.90 5.51
N PRO A 73 28.68 9.37 4.65
CA PRO A 73 30.04 9.63 5.08
C PRO A 73 30.01 10.68 6.21
N ASP A 74 30.85 10.48 7.23
CA ASP A 74 30.97 11.43 8.34
C ASP A 74 31.26 12.84 7.81
N PRO A 75 30.65 13.88 8.40
CA PRO A 75 30.87 15.25 7.95
C PRO A 75 32.35 15.62 8.08
N PRO A 76 32.91 16.39 7.12
CA PRO A 76 34.29 16.84 7.19
C PRO A 76 34.51 17.70 8.45
N LYS A 77 35.64 17.43 9.14
CA LYS A 77 36.09 18.17 10.33
C LYS A 77 36.50 19.60 10.02
#